data_AF-A0AA35I5C8-F1
#
_entry.id   AF-A0AA35I5C8-F1
#
_cell.length_a   1.000
_cell.length_b   1.000
_cell.length_c   1.000
_cell.angle_alpha   90.00
_cell.angle_beta   90.00
_cell.angle_gamma   90.00
#
_symmetry.space_group_name_H-M   'P 1'
#
loop_
_entity.id
_entity.type
_entity.pdbx_description
1 polymer ?
#
loop_
_entity_poly.entity_id
_entity_poly.type
_entity_poly.pdbx_seq_one_letter_code
_entity_poly.pdbx_strand_id
1 'polypeptide(L)'
;MNRIRAWLLGCALTLLGTPALADLQLQLQASGLDPQQTQATQALLDEAMGKLPPRFKQQLDRRVRVSWSDTMPADAYGQASLVSTLELNRRLLPGLTDGSAATERTNRPHGTVREELLATVLHELTHIYDRARLWPRAENSLIARCKRQQGTLGKIGLPEECRGQAERRFTLSDDPRLLDLAGWQQYVGRRGEREQQNGQFVRSPDSYELSSPKEYIAVNMEYFLLDPSYGCRRPALNQYLREHFVWAPQQDTCAKGLPFINAGSDFARQPLGEIDPERVYEVDYLLAEANQNLVSRWGHSMLRLVICKPGRPRGPDCRLDLDQSLVLSYRAFVNDVQLSSWDGLVGVYPSRLFVLPLGQVIDEYTKTELRSLASVPLKLSRDEVENLVRQAAEMHWSYDGNYWFLSNNCAVESLKLLRSGTANPRLNDLDSIMPNGLLAVLKGRGWPTPACSTTRARHCAWATASTPIVSATRPCSRY
;
A
#
# COMPACT_ATOMS: atom_id res chain seq x y z
N MET A 1 -22.18 7.77 64.23
CA MET A 1 -21.95 8.59 63.01
C MET A 1 -20.50 8.64 62.51
N ASN A 2 -19.46 8.43 63.34
CA ASN A 2 -18.06 8.61 62.88
C ASN A 2 -17.44 7.45 62.09
N ARG A 3 -17.90 6.19 62.25
CA ARG A 3 -17.33 5.04 61.51
C ARG A 3 -17.77 4.94 60.05
N ILE A 4 -18.98 5.39 59.73
CA ILE A 4 -19.53 5.34 58.35
C ILE A 4 -18.89 6.41 57.47
N ARG A 5 -18.60 7.60 58.03
CA ARG A 5 -17.86 8.66 57.30
C ARG A 5 -16.41 8.25 57.01
N ALA A 6 -15.75 7.52 57.90
CA ALA A 6 -14.40 7.00 57.66
C ALA A 6 -14.36 5.94 56.54
N TRP A 7 -15.38 5.10 56.44
CA TRP A 7 -15.51 4.11 55.36
C TRP A 7 -15.81 4.75 53.99
N LEU A 8 -16.66 5.78 53.95
CA LEU A 8 -16.95 6.51 52.71
C LEU A 8 -15.75 7.34 52.21
N LEU A 9 -14.92 7.88 53.11
CA LEU A 9 -13.66 8.54 52.75
C LEU A 9 -12.60 7.53 52.25
N GLY A 10 -12.55 6.32 52.82
CA GLY A 10 -11.67 5.24 52.34
C GLY A 10 -12.04 4.76 50.92
N CYS A 11 -13.33 4.62 50.62
CA CYS A 11 -13.81 4.28 49.27
C CYS A 11 -13.60 5.41 48.25
N ALA A 12 -13.65 6.68 48.67
CA ALA A 12 -13.37 7.81 47.78
C ALA A 12 -11.87 7.92 47.43
N LEU A 13 -10.97 7.53 48.35
CA LEU A 13 -9.51 7.51 48.12
C LEU A 13 -9.06 6.35 47.23
N THR A 14 -9.77 5.22 47.20
CA THR A 14 -9.47 4.12 46.24
C THR A 14 -9.99 4.41 44.83
N LEU A 15 -10.98 5.30 44.68
CA LEU A 15 -11.49 5.79 43.38
C LEU A 15 -10.63 6.92 42.78
N LEU A 16 -9.73 7.51 43.57
CA LEU A 16 -8.75 8.53 43.13
C LEU A 16 -7.34 7.96 42.90
N GLY A 17 -7.18 6.63 42.98
CA GLY A 17 -5.96 5.99 42.49
C GLY A 17 -5.80 6.34 41.02
N THR A 18 -4.74 7.07 40.69
CA THR A 18 -4.30 7.24 39.30
C THR A 18 -4.31 5.85 38.67
N PRO A 19 -4.96 5.62 37.51
CA PRO A 19 -4.82 4.34 36.83
C PRO A 19 -3.32 4.09 36.73
N ALA A 20 -2.85 2.96 37.26
CA ALA A 20 -1.48 2.54 36.99
C ALA A 20 -1.42 2.44 35.47
N LEU A 21 -0.74 3.40 34.83
CA LEU A 21 -0.48 3.37 33.40
C LEU A 21 0.47 2.21 33.20
N ALA A 22 -0.11 1.05 32.95
CA ALA A 22 0.61 -0.17 32.74
C ALA A 22 1.07 -0.12 31.27
N ASP A 23 2.35 0.15 31.11
CA ASP A 23 3.04 0.41 29.85
C ASP A 23 3.93 -0.80 29.50
N LEU A 24 4.39 -0.90 28.25
CA LEU A 24 5.37 -1.93 27.87
C LEU A 24 6.63 -1.83 28.75
N GLN A 25 7.03 -2.94 29.35
CA GLN A 25 8.25 -3.04 30.17
C GLN A 25 9.15 -4.14 29.64
N LEU A 26 10.43 -3.83 29.38
CA LEU A 26 11.46 -4.83 29.05
C LEU A 26 12.25 -5.16 30.31
N GLN A 27 12.21 -6.43 30.74
CA GLN A 27 12.87 -6.88 31.97
C GLN A 27 14.01 -7.84 31.63
N LEU A 28 15.24 -7.31 31.67
CA LEU A 28 16.46 -8.11 31.50
C LEU A 28 16.59 -9.16 32.61
N GLN A 29 16.75 -10.41 32.20
CA GLN A 29 17.13 -11.52 33.08
C GLN A 29 18.66 -11.50 33.23
N ALA A 30 19.15 -10.83 34.27
CA ALA A 30 20.58 -10.60 34.49
C ALA A 30 21.35 -11.83 35.03
N SER A 31 20.67 -12.94 35.33
CA SER A 31 21.32 -14.16 35.81
C SER A 31 22.37 -14.65 34.81
N GLY A 32 23.63 -14.76 35.23
CA GLY A 32 24.74 -15.18 34.37
C GLY A 32 25.35 -14.08 33.49
N LEU A 33 24.97 -12.82 33.74
CA LEU A 33 25.62 -11.63 33.14
C LEU A 33 26.53 -10.96 34.17
N ASP A 34 27.68 -10.50 33.73
CA ASP A 34 28.51 -9.58 34.51
C ASP A 34 27.94 -8.14 34.46
N PRO A 35 28.48 -7.19 35.26
CA PRO A 35 27.98 -5.82 35.29
C PRO A 35 28.10 -5.08 33.94
N GLN A 36 29.15 -5.32 33.15
CA GLN A 36 29.35 -4.65 31.86
C GLN A 36 28.35 -5.19 30.83
N GLN A 37 28.16 -6.51 30.79
CA GLN A 37 27.16 -7.17 29.96
C GLN A 37 25.74 -6.69 30.28
N THR A 38 25.44 -6.54 31.57
CA THR A 38 24.15 -6.02 32.04
C THR A 38 23.94 -4.58 31.56
N GLN A 39 24.94 -3.71 31.73
CA GLN A 39 24.87 -2.33 31.30
C GLN A 39 24.71 -2.19 29.78
N ALA A 40 25.51 -2.93 29.00
CA ALA A 40 25.45 -2.89 27.54
C ALA A 40 24.10 -3.40 27.00
N THR A 41 23.59 -4.49 27.59
CA THR A 41 22.25 -5.00 27.23
C THR A 41 21.15 -4.01 27.62
N GLN A 42 21.22 -3.41 28.81
CA GLN A 42 20.22 -2.43 29.24
C GLN A 42 20.21 -1.20 28.32
N ALA A 43 21.38 -0.71 27.90
CA ALA A 43 21.48 0.41 26.96
C ALA A 43 20.82 0.10 25.61
N LEU A 44 20.97 -1.13 25.08
CA LEU A 44 20.29 -1.58 23.87
C LEU A 44 18.75 -1.57 24.05
N LEU A 45 18.26 -2.07 25.18
CA LEU A 45 16.82 -2.12 25.47
C LEU A 45 16.22 -0.73 25.70
N ASP A 46 16.93 0.15 26.39
CA ASP A 46 16.52 1.53 26.62
C ASP A 46 16.43 2.31 25.30
N GLU A 47 17.40 2.10 24.39
CA GLU A 47 17.36 2.68 23.06
C GLU A 47 16.15 2.18 22.26
N ALA A 48 15.90 0.87 22.25
CA ALA A 48 14.73 0.30 21.57
C ALA A 48 13.42 0.89 22.12
N MET A 49 13.28 0.99 23.45
CA MET A 49 12.13 1.64 24.10
C MET A 49 11.99 3.13 23.76
N GLY A 50 13.11 3.81 23.56
CA GLY A 50 13.16 5.21 23.13
C GLY A 50 12.68 5.40 21.69
N LYS A 51 12.92 4.42 20.81
CA LYS A 51 12.49 4.46 19.39
C LYS A 51 11.02 4.11 19.20
N LEU A 52 10.43 3.27 20.05
CA LEU A 52 9.04 2.82 19.89
C LEU A 52 8.01 3.95 19.98
N PRO A 53 6.93 3.91 19.17
CA PRO A 53 5.86 4.90 19.24
C PRO A 53 5.26 4.98 20.66
N PRO A 54 4.86 6.17 21.16
CA PRO A 54 4.22 6.29 22.46
C PRO A 54 2.97 5.40 22.58
N ARG A 55 2.13 5.37 21.54
CA ARG A 55 0.94 4.53 21.50
C ARG A 55 1.26 3.03 21.48
N PHE A 56 2.35 2.63 20.84
CA PHE A 56 2.79 1.23 20.84
C PHE A 56 3.01 0.74 22.27
N LYS A 57 3.80 1.51 23.03
CA LYS A 57 4.13 1.21 24.43
C LYS A 57 2.86 1.15 25.26
N GLN A 58 2.05 2.22 25.22
CA GLN A 58 0.86 2.37 26.05
C GLN A 58 -0.20 1.30 25.82
N GLN A 59 -0.33 0.81 24.59
CA GLN A 59 -1.31 -0.22 24.24
C GLN A 59 -0.78 -1.64 24.50
N LEU A 60 0.54 -1.85 24.40
CA LEU A 60 1.17 -3.11 24.72
C LEU A 60 1.51 -3.18 26.21
N ASP A 61 0.49 -3.18 27.05
CA ASP A 61 0.61 -3.37 28.50
C ASP A 61 1.09 -4.80 28.83
N ARG A 62 2.41 -5.00 28.78
CA ARG A 62 3.07 -6.28 29.02
C ARG A 62 4.45 -6.09 29.61
N ARG A 63 4.84 -7.04 30.47
CA ARG A 63 6.24 -7.26 30.85
C ARG A 63 6.85 -8.31 29.94
N VAL A 64 7.82 -7.92 29.12
CA VAL A 64 8.58 -8.80 28.25
C VAL A 64 9.90 -9.15 28.93
N ARG A 65 10.09 -10.43 29.26
CA ARG A 65 11.36 -10.90 29.82
C ARG A 65 12.39 -11.03 28.70
N VAL A 66 13.51 -10.34 28.84
CA VAL A 66 14.61 -10.38 27.87
C VAL A 66 15.75 -11.23 28.43
N SER A 67 16.23 -12.20 27.67
CA SER A 67 17.35 -13.07 28.08
C SER A 67 18.29 -13.34 26.92
N TRP A 68 19.50 -13.83 27.24
CA TRP A 68 20.44 -14.32 26.24
C TRP A 68 20.38 -15.85 26.16
N SER A 69 20.40 -16.41 24.96
CA SER A 69 20.30 -17.85 24.70
C SER A 69 21.55 -18.40 24.03
N ASP A 70 22.04 -19.53 24.54
CA ASP A 70 23.21 -20.26 24.02
C ASP A 70 22.85 -21.28 22.92
N THR A 71 21.56 -21.58 22.74
CA THR A 71 21.08 -22.65 21.86
C THR A 71 20.65 -22.15 20.49
N MET A 72 20.66 -20.82 20.27
CA MET A 72 20.22 -20.21 19.03
C MET A 72 21.19 -20.54 17.87
N PRO A 73 20.70 -20.75 16.64
CA PRO A 73 21.53 -20.90 15.43
C PRO A 73 22.52 -19.73 15.25
N ALA A 74 23.61 -19.93 14.52
CA ALA A 74 24.68 -18.92 14.38
C ALA A 74 24.24 -17.69 13.56
N ASP A 75 23.27 -17.86 12.67
CA ASP A 75 22.71 -16.85 11.78
C ASP A 75 21.52 -16.08 12.39
N ALA A 76 20.95 -16.55 13.49
CA ALA A 76 19.84 -15.90 14.18
C ALA A 76 20.33 -14.89 15.24
N TYR A 77 19.69 -13.72 15.31
CA TYR A 77 20.05 -12.67 16.28
C TYR A 77 19.15 -12.68 17.51
N GLY A 78 17.89 -13.05 17.33
CA GLY A 78 16.91 -13.09 18.40
C GLY A 78 15.63 -13.81 17.98
N GLN A 79 14.74 -14.02 18.94
CA GLN A 79 13.39 -14.55 18.74
C GLN A 79 12.48 -14.13 19.90
N ALA A 80 11.20 -13.92 19.64
CA ALA A 80 10.18 -13.75 20.68
C ALA A 80 9.23 -14.94 20.79
N SER A 81 8.77 -15.19 22.01
CA SER A 81 7.60 -16.05 22.22
C SER A 81 6.33 -15.35 21.74
N LEU A 82 5.22 -16.11 21.77
CA LEU A 82 3.92 -15.58 21.37
C LEU A 82 3.42 -14.42 22.25
N VAL A 83 3.94 -14.28 23.48
CA VAL A 83 3.30 -13.43 24.50
C VAL A 83 4.26 -12.45 25.18
N SER A 84 5.38 -12.90 25.75
CA SER A 84 6.08 -12.09 26.77
C SER A 84 7.56 -12.43 26.99
N THR A 85 8.24 -13.07 26.04
CA THR A 85 9.69 -13.29 26.13
C THR A 85 10.36 -12.90 24.84
N LEU A 86 11.58 -12.39 24.96
CA LEU A 86 12.49 -12.07 23.86
C LEU A 86 13.85 -12.63 24.22
N GLU A 87 14.39 -13.51 23.38
CA GLU A 87 15.71 -14.09 23.54
C GLU A 87 16.65 -13.50 22.48
N LEU A 88 17.84 -13.09 22.90
CA LEU A 88 18.92 -12.65 22.02
C LEU A 88 20.02 -13.72 21.96
N ASN A 89 20.73 -13.81 20.85
CA ASN A 89 21.79 -14.81 20.68
C ASN A 89 23.03 -14.48 21.53
N ARG A 90 23.38 -15.32 22.53
CA ARG A 90 24.50 -15.05 23.46
C ARG A 90 25.82 -14.78 22.75
N ARG A 91 26.02 -15.32 21.54
CA ARG A 91 27.23 -15.11 20.72
C ARG A 91 27.48 -13.65 20.36
N LEU A 92 26.45 -12.81 20.34
CA LEU A 92 26.54 -11.39 20.00
C LEU A 92 26.84 -10.49 21.21
N LEU A 93 26.70 -11.02 22.43
CA LEU A 93 26.89 -10.23 23.67
C LEU A 93 28.34 -9.76 23.88
N PRO A 94 29.41 -10.53 23.57
CA PRO A 94 30.77 -10.03 23.72
C PRO A 94 31.01 -8.72 22.93
N GLY A 95 30.65 -8.71 21.65
CA GLY A 95 30.82 -7.53 20.79
C GLY A 95 29.94 -6.34 21.18
N LEU A 96 28.74 -6.61 21.72
CA LEU A 96 27.90 -5.56 22.31
C LEU A 96 28.55 -4.95 23.57
N THR A 97 29.24 -5.77 24.37
CA THR A 97 29.81 -5.37 25.65
C THR A 97 31.11 -4.59 25.49
N ASP A 98 32.00 -5.04 24.61
CA ASP A 98 33.29 -4.37 24.35
C ASP A 98 33.20 -3.21 23.34
N GLY A 99 32.04 -3.05 22.69
CA GLY A 99 31.74 -1.99 21.73
C GLY A 99 32.13 -2.29 20.28
N SER A 100 32.78 -3.42 20.00
CA SER A 100 33.18 -3.81 18.64
C SER A 100 31.99 -3.95 17.69
N ALA A 101 30.82 -4.35 18.21
CA ALA A 101 29.58 -4.50 17.43
C ALA A 101 29.14 -3.22 16.71
N ALA A 102 29.53 -2.04 17.20
CA ALA A 102 29.21 -0.76 16.56
C ALA A 102 29.98 -0.53 15.25
N THR A 103 31.08 -1.25 15.05
CA THR A 103 31.96 -1.11 13.87
C THR A 103 32.05 -2.37 13.03
N GLU A 104 31.77 -3.53 13.63
CA GLU A 104 31.73 -4.81 12.93
C GLU A 104 30.61 -4.82 11.89
N ARG A 105 31.01 -4.90 10.61
CA ARG A 105 30.07 -4.88 9.48
C ARG A 105 29.42 -6.25 9.29
N THR A 106 28.15 -6.22 8.92
CA THR A 106 27.38 -7.42 8.58
C THR A 106 27.09 -7.43 7.08
N ASN A 107 26.74 -8.61 6.56
CA ASN A 107 26.13 -8.75 5.23
C ASN A 107 24.59 -8.64 5.29
N ARG A 108 24.07 -8.15 6.41
CA ARG A 108 22.63 -7.98 6.68
C ARG A 108 22.23 -6.50 6.46
N PRO A 109 20.92 -6.20 6.35
CA PRO A 109 20.47 -4.90 5.83
C PRO A 109 20.84 -3.66 6.66
N HIS A 110 20.96 -3.77 7.99
CA HIS A 110 21.25 -2.66 8.91
C HIS A 110 22.75 -2.41 9.10
N GLY A 111 23.60 -3.24 8.49
CA GLY A 111 25.00 -2.92 8.17
C GLY A 111 26.03 -3.12 9.29
N THR A 112 25.69 -2.99 10.57
CA THR A 112 26.58 -3.35 11.70
C THR A 112 25.91 -4.30 12.67
N VAL A 113 26.69 -5.09 13.42
CA VAL A 113 26.14 -6.02 14.42
C VAL A 113 25.28 -5.28 15.45
N ARG A 114 25.66 -4.06 15.83
CA ARG A 114 24.90 -3.24 16.79
C ARG A 114 23.55 -2.78 16.25
N GLU A 115 23.50 -2.33 15.00
CA GLU A 115 22.24 -1.92 14.37
C GLU A 115 21.33 -3.13 14.12
N GLU A 116 21.89 -4.27 13.72
CA GLU A 116 21.13 -5.51 13.58
C GLU A 116 20.54 -6.00 14.92
N LEU A 117 21.28 -5.87 16.03
CA LEU A 117 20.76 -6.17 17.37
C LEU A 117 19.60 -5.25 17.76
N LEU A 118 19.71 -3.94 17.48
CA LEU A 118 18.65 -2.98 17.74
C LEU A 118 17.40 -3.27 16.90
N ALA A 119 17.59 -3.47 15.59
CA ALA A 119 16.53 -3.86 14.67
C ALA A 119 15.86 -5.17 15.12
N THR A 120 16.63 -6.17 15.56
CA THR A 120 16.09 -7.43 16.08
C THR A 120 15.20 -7.21 17.30
N VAL A 121 15.58 -6.36 18.26
CA VAL A 121 14.70 -6.07 19.41
C VAL A 121 13.39 -5.42 18.95
N LEU A 122 13.45 -4.45 18.03
CA LEU A 122 12.26 -3.78 17.49
C LEU A 122 11.36 -4.74 16.68
N HIS A 123 11.97 -5.63 15.89
CA HIS A 123 11.31 -6.67 15.12
C HIS A 123 10.49 -7.60 16.03
N GLU A 124 11.14 -8.16 17.04
CA GLU A 124 10.52 -9.12 17.95
C GLU A 124 9.43 -8.48 18.82
N LEU A 125 9.62 -7.22 19.24
CA LEU A 125 8.56 -6.47 19.93
C LEU A 125 7.36 -6.22 19.00
N THR A 126 7.58 -5.99 17.71
CA THR A 126 6.51 -5.83 16.72
C THR A 126 5.70 -7.11 16.57
N HIS A 127 6.33 -8.29 16.58
CA HIS A 127 5.61 -9.58 16.62
C HIS A 127 4.71 -9.70 17.84
N ILE A 128 5.18 -9.28 19.02
CA ILE A 128 4.39 -9.32 20.25
C ILE A 128 3.20 -8.35 20.17
N TYR A 129 3.42 -7.14 19.66
CA TYR A 129 2.37 -6.13 19.44
C TYR A 129 1.30 -6.61 18.46
N ASP A 130 1.73 -7.17 17.34
CA ASP A 130 0.84 -7.66 16.30
C ASP A 130 -0.04 -8.82 16.81
N ARG A 131 0.50 -9.68 17.68
CA ARG A 131 -0.26 -10.76 18.32
C ARG A 131 -1.22 -10.29 19.41
N ALA A 132 -1.10 -9.06 19.90
CA ALA A 132 -1.85 -8.57 21.06
C ALA A 132 -3.30 -8.13 20.75
N ARG A 133 -3.72 -8.09 19.47
CA ARG A 133 -5.09 -7.72 19.03
C ARG A 133 -5.54 -6.35 19.55
N LEU A 134 -4.68 -5.36 19.40
CA LEU A 134 -4.84 -4.01 19.95
C LEU A 134 -5.69 -3.11 19.03
N TRP A 135 -6.83 -3.62 18.55
CA TRP A 135 -7.71 -2.90 17.63
C TRP A 135 -8.41 -1.71 18.30
N PRO A 136 -8.51 -0.55 17.64
CA PRO A 136 -9.41 0.52 18.05
C PRO A 136 -10.84 0.02 18.27
N ARG A 137 -11.58 0.64 19.20
CA ARG A 137 -12.93 0.19 19.59
C ARG A 137 -13.90 0.03 18.42
N ALA A 138 -13.87 0.95 17.46
CA ALA A 138 -14.73 0.91 16.27
C ALA A 138 -14.39 -0.31 15.39
N GLU A 139 -13.11 -0.55 15.15
CA GLU A 139 -12.63 -1.69 14.38
C GLU A 139 -12.92 -3.02 15.09
N ASN A 140 -12.67 -3.11 16.39
CA ASN A 140 -13.01 -4.31 17.18
C ASN A 140 -14.53 -4.62 17.10
N SER A 141 -15.38 -3.58 17.13
CA SER A 141 -16.83 -3.73 16.99
C SER A 141 -17.22 -4.22 15.58
N LEU A 142 -16.53 -3.76 14.54
CA LEU A 142 -16.69 -4.23 13.17
C LEU A 142 -16.26 -5.70 13.04
N ILE A 143 -15.05 -6.05 13.48
CA ILE A 143 -14.51 -7.41 13.45
C ILE A 143 -15.45 -8.38 14.17
N ALA A 144 -15.91 -8.05 15.38
CA ALA A 144 -16.83 -8.88 16.14
C ALA A 144 -18.18 -9.08 15.42
N ARG A 145 -18.74 -8.01 14.82
CA ARG A 145 -19.97 -8.08 14.02
C ARG A 145 -19.78 -8.99 12.81
N CYS A 146 -18.72 -8.78 12.04
CA CYS A 146 -18.42 -9.52 10.82
C CYS A 146 -18.15 -11.00 11.10
N LYS A 147 -17.44 -11.32 12.19
CA LYS A 147 -17.20 -12.70 12.61
C LYS A 147 -18.51 -13.43 12.95
N ARG A 148 -19.44 -12.77 13.66
CA ARG A 148 -20.77 -13.35 13.93
C ARG A 148 -21.55 -13.55 12.63
N GLN A 149 -21.60 -12.54 11.76
CA GLN A 149 -22.31 -12.62 10.49
C GLN A 149 -21.73 -13.72 9.58
N GLN A 150 -20.42 -13.92 9.55
CA GLN A 150 -19.81 -14.99 8.76
C GLN A 150 -20.27 -16.37 9.25
N GLY A 151 -20.41 -16.56 10.56
CA GLY A 151 -20.90 -17.81 11.14
C GLY A 151 -22.37 -18.11 10.79
N THR A 152 -23.18 -17.07 10.53
CA THR A 152 -24.61 -17.22 10.22
C THR A 152 -24.92 -17.21 8.72
N LEU A 153 -24.33 -16.27 7.98
CA LEU A 153 -24.61 -16.02 6.55
C LEU A 153 -23.61 -16.71 5.61
N GLY A 154 -22.51 -17.25 6.16
CA GLY A 154 -21.37 -17.72 5.38
C GLY A 154 -20.59 -16.56 4.74
N LYS A 155 -19.44 -16.87 4.11
CA LYS A 155 -18.60 -15.87 3.43
C LYS A 155 -19.32 -15.14 2.30
N ILE A 156 -20.27 -15.83 1.65
CA ILE A 156 -21.05 -15.27 0.55
C ILE A 156 -21.98 -14.16 1.05
N GLY A 157 -22.77 -14.40 2.10
CA GLY A 157 -23.73 -13.40 2.58
C GLY A 157 -23.15 -12.20 3.32
N LEU A 158 -21.83 -12.08 3.44
CA LEU A 158 -21.20 -10.99 4.19
C LEU A 158 -21.36 -9.62 3.48
N PRO A 159 -21.66 -8.55 4.24
CA PRO A 159 -21.60 -7.17 3.74
C PRO A 159 -20.21 -6.78 3.22
N GLU A 160 -20.15 -5.76 2.36
CA GLU A 160 -18.88 -5.25 1.79
C GLU A 160 -17.87 -4.83 2.86
N GLU A 161 -18.32 -4.17 3.92
CA GLU A 161 -17.51 -3.71 5.06
C GLU A 161 -16.87 -4.85 5.85
N CYS A 162 -17.40 -6.08 5.71
CA CYS A 162 -16.88 -7.26 6.38
C CYS A 162 -15.79 -7.99 5.58
N ARG A 163 -15.47 -7.52 4.37
CA ARG A 163 -14.47 -8.15 3.52
C ARG A 163 -13.09 -8.09 4.17
N GLY A 164 -12.54 -9.26 4.49
CA GLY A 164 -11.26 -9.41 5.21
C GLY A 164 -11.32 -9.12 6.72
N GLN A 165 -12.46 -8.70 7.26
CA GLN A 165 -12.58 -8.34 8.69
C GLN A 165 -12.88 -9.53 9.59
N ALA A 166 -13.72 -10.45 9.13
CA ALA A 166 -14.17 -11.59 9.94
C ALA A 166 -13.05 -12.61 10.27
N GLU A 167 -11.95 -12.58 9.51
CA GLU A 167 -10.82 -13.49 9.65
C GLU A 167 -9.65 -12.91 10.47
N ARG A 168 -9.77 -11.65 10.93
CA ARG A 168 -8.74 -10.96 11.73
C ARG A 168 -8.40 -11.70 13.02
N ARG A 169 -7.10 -11.84 13.26
CA ARG A 169 -6.43 -12.51 14.39
C ARG A 169 -5.31 -11.66 14.98
N PHE A 170 -4.77 -10.73 14.19
CA PHE A 170 -3.63 -9.88 14.54
C PHE A 170 -4.02 -8.41 14.50
N THR A 171 -3.22 -7.57 15.14
CA THR A 171 -3.43 -6.12 15.18
C THR A 171 -3.24 -5.51 13.79
N LEU A 172 -2.16 -5.87 13.09
CA LEU A 172 -1.73 -5.24 11.84
C LEU A 172 -1.57 -6.24 10.69
N SER A 173 -0.89 -7.38 10.91
CA SER A 173 -0.43 -8.26 9.82
C SER A 173 -1.54 -8.88 8.97
N ASP A 174 -2.77 -8.88 9.45
CA ASP A 174 -3.95 -9.31 8.68
C ASP A 174 -4.96 -8.19 8.40
N ASP A 175 -4.58 -6.93 8.64
CA ASP A 175 -5.36 -5.77 8.24
C ASP A 175 -5.56 -5.74 6.72
N PRO A 176 -6.81 -5.70 6.21
CA PRO A 176 -7.07 -5.63 4.78
C PRO A 176 -6.33 -4.50 4.07
N ARG A 177 -6.21 -3.34 4.72
CA ARG A 177 -5.51 -2.16 4.19
C ARG A 177 -4.01 -2.42 4.10
N LEU A 178 -3.41 -2.98 5.15
CA LEU A 178 -1.99 -3.31 5.16
C LEU A 178 -1.68 -4.36 4.09
N LEU A 179 -2.47 -5.43 4.01
CA LEU A 179 -2.28 -6.50 3.04
C LEU A 179 -2.35 -5.98 1.60
N ASP A 180 -3.22 -5.01 1.31
CA ASP A 180 -3.31 -4.38 -0.01
C ASP A 180 -2.08 -3.51 -0.35
N LEU A 181 -1.45 -2.87 0.63
CA LEU A 181 -0.18 -2.15 0.45
C LEU A 181 0.99 -3.11 0.30
N ALA A 182 0.99 -4.15 1.12
CA ALA A 182 2.09 -5.05 1.30
C ALA A 182 2.28 -6.05 0.15
N GLY A 183 1.33 -6.11 -0.80
CA GLY A 183 1.41 -7.01 -1.96
C GLY A 183 0.61 -8.30 -1.83
N TRP A 184 -0.03 -8.57 -0.69
CA TRP A 184 -1.05 -9.62 -0.55
C TRP A 184 -2.44 -9.08 -0.86
N GLN A 185 -2.54 -8.42 -2.01
CA GLN A 185 -3.73 -7.73 -2.45
C GLN A 185 -4.90 -8.69 -2.63
N GLN A 186 -6.10 -8.15 -2.48
CA GLN A 186 -7.29 -8.90 -2.79
C GLN A 186 -7.39 -9.22 -4.30
N TYR A 187 -7.62 -10.48 -4.64
CA TYR A 187 -8.02 -10.87 -5.99
C TYR A 187 -9.32 -10.18 -6.41
N VAL A 188 -9.39 -9.79 -7.68
CA VAL A 188 -10.61 -9.30 -8.31
C VAL A 188 -11.39 -10.49 -8.86
N GLY A 189 -12.70 -10.55 -8.61
CA GLY A 189 -13.54 -11.66 -9.09
C GLY A 189 -13.51 -12.91 -8.20
N ARG A 190 -12.69 -12.91 -7.14
CA ARG A 190 -12.60 -14.01 -6.16
C ARG A 190 -13.08 -13.60 -4.75
N ARG A 191 -13.93 -12.58 -4.69
CA ARG A 191 -14.75 -12.22 -3.51
C ARG A 191 -13.96 -12.20 -2.19
N GLY A 192 -12.93 -11.36 -2.11
CA GLY A 192 -12.18 -11.19 -0.86
C GLY A 192 -11.01 -12.16 -0.67
N GLU A 193 -10.86 -13.20 -1.49
CA GLU A 193 -9.63 -14.00 -1.49
C GLU A 193 -8.42 -13.13 -1.80
N ARG A 194 -7.27 -13.44 -1.17
CA ARG A 194 -6.04 -12.66 -1.29
C ARG A 194 -4.95 -13.43 -1.98
N GLU A 195 -4.07 -12.69 -2.65
CA GLU A 195 -2.85 -13.24 -3.22
C GLU A 195 -2.04 -13.99 -2.16
N GLN A 196 -1.48 -15.13 -2.55
CA GLN A 196 -0.68 -15.99 -1.67
C GLN A 196 0.82 -15.74 -1.83
N GLN A 197 1.21 -15.14 -2.95
CA GLN A 197 2.60 -14.80 -3.27
C GLN A 197 2.72 -13.28 -3.37
N ASN A 198 3.91 -12.76 -3.06
CA ASN A 198 4.19 -11.34 -3.09
C ASN A 198 5.22 -11.02 -4.19
N GLY A 199 4.80 -10.25 -5.20
CA GLY A 199 5.63 -9.87 -6.36
C GLY A 199 6.41 -8.57 -6.19
N GLN A 200 6.43 -7.95 -5.00
CA GLN A 200 7.05 -6.64 -4.77
C GLN A 200 8.52 -6.73 -4.31
N PHE A 201 9.36 -7.47 -5.02
CA PHE A 201 10.73 -7.77 -4.57
C PHE A 201 11.82 -6.79 -5.07
N VAL A 202 11.57 -6.02 -6.14
CA VAL A 202 12.62 -5.22 -6.82
C VAL A 202 13.20 -4.11 -5.93
N ARG A 203 12.39 -3.56 -5.02
CA ARG A 203 12.75 -2.47 -4.10
C ARG A 203 12.65 -2.89 -2.64
N SER A 204 12.61 -4.19 -2.38
CA SER A 204 12.61 -4.72 -1.02
C SER A 204 13.95 -4.38 -0.34
N PRO A 205 13.95 -3.72 0.83
CA PRO A 205 15.18 -3.45 1.57
C PRO A 205 15.70 -4.72 2.28
N ASP A 206 14.80 -5.68 2.53
CA ASP A 206 15.11 -7.01 3.04
C ASP A 206 14.08 -8.01 2.51
N SER A 207 14.55 -8.97 1.70
CA SER A 207 13.72 -10.03 1.12
C SER A 207 12.92 -10.85 2.14
N TYR A 208 13.36 -10.87 3.41
CA TYR A 208 12.65 -11.56 4.48
C TYR A 208 11.24 -11.01 4.72
N GLU A 209 11.01 -9.71 4.43
CA GLU A 209 9.69 -9.08 4.57
C GLU A 209 8.61 -9.79 3.72
N LEU A 210 9.00 -10.44 2.62
CA LEU A 210 8.09 -11.09 1.68
C LEU A 210 7.68 -12.50 2.10
N SER A 211 8.29 -13.05 3.16
CA SER A 211 8.05 -14.43 3.61
C SER A 211 6.65 -14.63 4.19
N SER A 212 6.12 -13.63 4.90
CA SER A 212 4.75 -13.62 5.39
C SER A 212 4.30 -12.20 5.77
N PRO A 213 2.98 -11.93 5.87
CA PRO A 213 2.50 -10.63 6.33
C PRO A 213 2.96 -10.23 7.73
N LYS A 214 3.30 -11.20 8.59
CA LYS A 214 3.83 -10.94 9.94
C LYS A 214 5.27 -10.44 9.89
N GLU A 215 6.10 -11.09 9.08
CA GLU A 215 7.47 -10.63 8.85
C GLU A 215 7.47 -9.31 8.10
N TYR A 216 6.54 -9.11 7.16
CA TYR A 216 6.41 -7.85 6.43
C TYR A 216 6.26 -6.66 7.37
N ILE A 217 5.33 -6.72 8.32
CA ILE A 217 5.11 -5.61 9.25
C ILE A 217 6.27 -5.45 10.24
N ALA A 218 6.88 -6.54 10.70
CA ALA A 218 8.00 -6.49 11.62
C ALA A 218 9.23 -5.85 10.98
N VAL A 219 9.62 -6.30 9.78
CA VAL A 219 10.71 -5.71 9.00
C VAL A 219 10.42 -4.25 8.69
N ASN A 220 9.22 -3.91 8.20
CA ASN A 220 8.89 -2.53 7.87
C ASN A 220 8.82 -1.61 9.09
N MET A 221 8.52 -2.15 10.28
CA MET A 221 8.58 -1.38 11.52
C MET A 221 10.03 -1.04 11.90
N GLU A 222 11.00 -1.92 11.67
CA GLU A 222 12.43 -1.60 11.84
C GLU A 222 12.80 -0.38 11.00
N TYR A 223 12.53 -0.43 9.69
CA TYR A 223 12.86 0.68 8.79
C TYR A 223 12.07 1.94 9.10
N PHE A 224 10.79 1.83 9.45
CA PHE A 224 10.00 2.99 9.87
C PHE A 224 10.64 3.74 11.04
N LEU A 225 11.24 3.00 11.99
CA LEU A 225 11.85 3.55 13.20
C LEU A 225 13.32 3.96 13.05
N LEU A 226 14.06 3.29 12.17
CA LEU A 226 15.51 3.40 12.06
C LEU A 226 16.00 4.10 10.79
N ASP A 227 15.24 4.08 9.68
CA ASP A 227 15.60 4.74 8.41
C ASP A 227 14.91 6.13 8.30
N PRO A 228 15.66 7.24 8.42
CA PRO A 228 15.10 8.59 8.23
C PRO A 228 14.47 8.80 6.85
N SER A 229 14.93 8.08 5.83
CA SER A 229 14.42 8.16 4.45
C SER A 229 13.22 7.23 4.20
N TYR A 230 12.72 6.48 5.19
CA TYR A 230 11.65 5.51 5.01
C TYR A 230 10.39 6.09 4.38
N GLY A 231 9.98 7.29 4.82
CA GLY A 231 8.81 7.99 4.26
C GLY A 231 8.92 8.32 2.77
N CYS A 232 10.14 8.43 2.24
CA CYS A 232 10.38 8.69 0.82
C CYS A 232 10.48 7.40 0.01
N ARG A 233 10.93 6.30 0.65
CA ARG A 233 11.02 4.98 0.01
C ARG A 233 9.68 4.26 -0.06
N ARG A 234 8.86 4.36 1.00
CA ARG A 234 7.55 3.70 1.14
C ARG A 234 6.47 4.67 1.68
N PRO A 235 6.13 5.74 0.95
CA PRO A 235 5.20 6.76 1.43
C PRO A 235 3.83 6.22 1.88
N ALA A 236 3.25 5.26 1.16
CA ALA A 236 1.94 4.71 1.50
C ALA A 236 1.95 3.92 2.81
N LEU A 237 2.99 3.10 3.04
CA LEU A 237 3.14 2.34 4.28
C LEU A 237 3.55 3.25 5.46
N ASN A 238 4.38 4.26 5.20
CA ASN A 238 4.69 5.31 6.17
C ASN A 238 3.42 6.00 6.65
N GLN A 239 2.54 6.43 5.73
CA GLN A 239 1.27 7.03 6.08
C GLN A 239 0.41 6.09 6.94
N TYR A 240 0.27 4.83 6.54
CA TYR A 240 -0.47 3.81 7.30
C TYR A 240 0.03 3.68 8.75
N LEU A 241 1.35 3.57 8.96
CA LEU A 241 1.93 3.46 10.30
C LEU A 241 1.76 4.74 11.12
N ARG A 242 1.91 5.91 10.48
CA ARG A 242 1.69 7.22 11.11
C ARG A 242 0.27 7.40 11.60
N GLU A 243 -0.70 6.99 10.81
CA GLU A 243 -2.12 7.05 11.16
C GLU A 243 -2.45 6.07 12.29
N HIS A 244 -1.96 4.83 12.20
CA HIS A 244 -2.17 3.82 13.24
C HIS A 244 -1.61 4.24 14.60
N PHE A 245 -0.35 4.72 14.63
CA PHE A 245 0.31 5.13 15.87
C PHE A 245 0.02 6.58 16.28
N VAL A 246 -0.55 7.40 15.38
CA VAL A 246 -0.71 8.86 15.55
C VAL A 246 0.63 9.53 15.87
N TRP A 247 1.70 9.01 15.28
CA TRP A 247 3.08 9.37 15.59
C TRP A 247 4.03 8.87 14.48
N ALA A 248 5.13 9.60 14.27
CA ALA A 248 6.25 9.16 13.44
C ALA A 248 7.57 9.60 14.09
N PRO A 249 8.69 8.89 13.85
CA PRO A 249 10.01 9.40 14.18
C PRO A 249 10.36 10.58 13.26
N GLN A 250 11.46 11.27 13.58
CA GLN A 250 12.01 12.27 12.67
C GLN A 250 12.42 11.60 11.36
N GLN A 251 11.96 12.17 10.24
CA GLN A 251 12.19 11.66 8.90
C GLN A 251 12.66 12.78 7.98
N ASP A 252 13.34 12.40 6.90
CA ASP A 252 13.85 13.31 5.89
C ASP A 252 12.71 14.00 5.13
N THR A 253 12.99 15.19 4.60
CA THR A 253 12.06 15.85 3.69
C THR A 253 12.16 15.21 2.31
N CYS A 254 11.06 14.62 1.83
CA CYS A 254 11.04 13.97 0.52
C CYS A 254 11.01 14.98 -0.63
N ALA A 255 11.59 14.59 -1.77
CA ALA A 255 11.43 15.32 -3.02
C ALA A 255 9.93 15.42 -3.38
N LYS A 256 9.53 16.56 -3.95
CA LYS A 256 8.14 16.79 -4.37
C LYS A 256 7.78 15.95 -5.60
N GLY A 257 8.70 15.85 -6.55
CA GLY A 257 8.55 15.07 -7.76
C GLY A 257 8.72 13.57 -7.50
N LEU A 258 7.82 12.77 -8.06
CA LEU A 258 7.90 11.32 -8.09
C LEU A 258 8.51 10.89 -9.43
N PRO A 259 9.71 10.32 -9.45
CA PRO A 259 10.35 9.91 -10.69
C PRO A 259 9.60 8.72 -11.31
N PHE A 260 9.61 8.63 -12.64
CA PHE A 260 9.14 7.47 -13.39
C PHE A 260 10.00 7.26 -14.65
N ILE A 261 10.03 6.02 -15.15
CA ILE A 261 10.62 5.69 -16.44
C ILE A 261 9.63 6.07 -17.53
N ASN A 262 10.01 7.02 -18.38
CA ASN A 262 9.19 7.46 -19.49
C ASN A 262 9.14 6.34 -20.55
N ALA A 263 8.02 5.66 -20.70
CA ALA A 263 7.85 4.65 -21.74
C ALA A 263 7.41 5.26 -23.10
N GLY A 264 7.57 6.58 -23.23
CA GLY A 264 7.20 7.36 -24.39
C GLY A 264 8.13 7.16 -25.59
N SER A 265 7.66 7.55 -26.78
CA SER A 265 8.46 7.58 -28.02
C SER A 265 9.74 8.42 -27.92
N ASP A 266 9.82 9.32 -26.93
CA ASP A 266 10.96 10.17 -26.61
C ASP A 266 11.88 9.59 -25.53
N PHE A 267 11.69 8.32 -25.10
CA PHE A 267 12.52 7.64 -24.10
C PHE A 267 14.02 7.79 -24.35
N ALA A 268 14.46 7.69 -25.61
CA ALA A 268 15.88 7.84 -25.98
C ALA A 268 16.45 9.24 -25.69
N ARG A 269 15.59 10.25 -25.54
CA ARG A 269 15.97 11.65 -25.24
C ARG A 269 15.70 12.02 -23.78
N GLN A 270 14.59 11.55 -23.22
CA GLN A 270 14.16 11.82 -21.84
C GLN A 270 13.68 10.52 -21.19
N PRO A 271 14.61 9.68 -20.70
CA PRO A 271 14.27 8.37 -20.16
C PRO A 271 13.59 8.43 -18.78
N LEU A 272 13.77 9.54 -18.06
CA LEU A 272 13.18 9.78 -16.75
C LEU A 272 12.29 11.02 -16.81
N GLY A 273 11.06 10.87 -16.33
CA GLY A 273 10.13 11.97 -16.07
C GLY A 273 9.83 12.09 -14.58
N GLU A 274 9.17 13.18 -14.17
CA GLU A 274 8.72 13.38 -12.80
C GLU A 274 7.24 13.77 -12.77
N ILE A 275 6.50 13.22 -11.80
CA ILE A 275 5.12 13.60 -11.51
C ILE A 275 5.13 14.37 -10.20
N ASP A 276 4.70 15.63 -10.22
CA ASP A 276 4.37 16.38 -9.01
C ASP A 276 2.89 16.08 -8.66
N PRO A 277 2.60 15.36 -7.55
CA PRO A 277 1.24 15.07 -7.16
C PRO A 277 0.38 16.34 -7.02
N GLU A 278 0.95 17.48 -6.58
CA GLU A 278 0.22 18.75 -6.39
C GLU A 278 -0.43 19.27 -7.69
N ARG A 279 0.20 18.99 -8.83
CA ARG A 279 -0.26 19.40 -10.18
C ARG A 279 -1.31 18.48 -10.80
N VAL A 280 -1.51 17.27 -10.26
CA VAL A 280 -2.53 16.34 -10.78
C VAL A 280 -3.90 16.88 -10.39
N TYR A 281 -4.73 17.29 -11.35
CA TYR A 281 -6.06 17.83 -11.09
C TYR A 281 -7.08 16.75 -10.72
N GLU A 282 -7.12 15.69 -11.52
CA GLU A 282 -8.08 14.60 -11.42
C GLU A 282 -7.52 13.35 -12.10
N VAL A 283 -8.19 12.23 -11.86
CA VAL A 283 -7.87 10.94 -12.49
C VAL A 283 -9.10 10.49 -13.27
N ASP A 284 -8.91 10.15 -14.56
CA ASP A 284 -9.95 9.54 -15.36
C ASP A 284 -9.71 8.02 -15.47
N TYR A 285 -10.81 7.26 -15.52
CA TYR A 285 -10.81 5.93 -16.08
C TYR A 285 -10.77 6.04 -17.61
N LEU A 286 -9.65 5.63 -18.21
CA LEU A 286 -9.43 5.68 -19.65
C LEU A 286 -9.68 4.30 -20.25
N LEU A 287 -10.58 4.22 -21.22
CA LEU A 287 -11.02 2.99 -21.83
C LEU A 287 -10.86 3.03 -23.34
N ALA A 288 -10.05 2.14 -23.89
CA ALA A 288 -10.09 1.82 -25.31
C ALA A 288 -11.18 0.77 -25.55
N GLU A 289 -12.19 1.09 -26.37
CA GLU A 289 -13.36 0.22 -26.57
C GLU A 289 -12.99 -1.11 -27.23
N ALA A 290 -13.88 -2.10 -27.13
CA ALA A 290 -13.66 -3.39 -27.75
C ALA A 290 -13.59 -3.28 -29.29
N ASN A 291 -12.82 -4.16 -29.93
CA ASN A 291 -12.84 -4.34 -31.39
C ASN A 291 -13.09 -5.81 -31.77
N GLN A 292 -13.03 -6.11 -33.07
CA GLN A 292 -13.29 -7.46 -33.59
C GLN A 292 -12.14 -8.46 -33.37
N ASN A 293 -10.96 -8.01 -32.93
CA ASN A 293 -9.81 -8.89 -32.68
C ASN A 293 -9.97 -9.63 -31.36
N LEU A 294 -9.77 -10.95 -31.37
CA LEU A 294 -9.99 -11.85 -30.21
C LEU A 294 -9.33 -11.37 -28.90
N VAL A 295 -8.15 -10.76 -29.00
CA VAL A 295 -7.33 -10.25 -27.88
C VAL A 295 -7.88 -8.92 -27.31
N SER A 296 -8.63 -8.15 -28.10
CA SER A 296 -9.12 -6.79 -27.78
C SER A 296 -10.65 -6.70 -27.66
N ARG A 297 -11.36 -7.85 -27.65
CA ARG A 297 -12.83 -7.94 -27.59
C ARG A 297 -13.47 -7.39 -26.31
N TRP A 298 -12.69 -7.14 -25.27
CA TRP A 298 -13.19 -6.70 -23.96
C TRP A 298 -12.77 -5.28 -23.57
N GLY A 299 -12.04 -4.59 -24.46
CA GLY A 299 -11.48 -3.28 -24.21
C GLY A 299 -10.09 -3.32 -23.56
N HIS A 300 -9.48 -2.15 -23.36
CA HIS A 300 -8.27 -1.98 -22.55
C HIS A 300 -8.48 -0.81 -21.59
N SER A 301 -8.27 -1.05 -20.29
CA SER A 301 -8.44 -0.01 -19.26
C SER A 301 -7.11 0.50 -18.75
N MET A 302 -7.08 1.80 -18.53
CA MET A 302 -5.94 2.55 -18.03
C MET A 302 -6.45 3.64 -17.07
N LEU A 303 -5.55 4.32 -16.38
CA LEU A 303 -5.88 5.54 -15.62
C LEU A 303 -5.17 6.73 -16.26
N ARG A 304 -5.90 7.78 -16.61
CA ARG A 304 -5.30 9.04 -17.08
C ARG A 304 -5.13 9.97 -15.88
N LEU A 305 -3.91 10.43 -15.68
CA LEU A 305 -3.61 11.56 -14.80
C LEU A 305 -3.78 12.86 -15.61
N VAL A 306 -4.77 13.67 -15.24
CA VAL A 306 -4.94 15.01 -15.81
C VAL A 306 -4.03 15.96 -15.05
N ILE A 307 -2.96 16.42 -15.70
CA ILE A 307 -1.90 17.20 -15.05
C ILE A 307 -1.92 18.62 -15.60
N CYS A 308 -2.00 19.60 -14.70
CA CYS A 308 -1.91 21.01 -15.05
C CYS A 308 -0.48 21.34 -15.51
N LYS A 309 -0.29 22.16 -16.54
CA LYS A 309 1.03 22.69 -16.91
C LYS A 309 1.69 23.49 -15.76
N PRO A 310 3.03 23.61 -15.71
CA PRO A 310 3.70 24.41 -14.68
C PRO A 310 3.13 25.84 -14.60
N GLY A 311 2.91 26.32 -13.37
CA GLY A 311 2.37 27.65 -13.11
C GLY A 311 0.85 27.82 -13.35
N ARG A 312 0.14 26.80 -13.86
CA ARG A 312 -1.33 26.83 -13.97
C ARG A 312 -1.95 26.42 -12.62
N PRO A 313 -2.89 27.22 -12.06
CA PRO A 313 -3.68 26.78 -10.91
C PRO A 313 -4.47 25.52 -11.22
N ARG A 314 -4.55 24.60 -10.25
CA ARG A 314 -5.29 23.36 -10.40
C ARG A 314 -6.79 23.61 -10.58
N GLY A 315 -7.36 23.10 -11.68
CA GLY A 315 -8.77 23.28 -12.03
C GLY A 315 -9.16 22.65 -13.37
N PRO A 316 -10.42 22.82 -13.82
CA PRO A 316 -10.95 22.19 -15.03
C PRO A 316 -10.12 22.45 -16.30
N ASP A 317 -9.47 23.62 -16.39
CA ASP A 317 -8.66 23.97 -17.55
C ASP A 317 -7.41 23.11 -17.71
N CYS A 318 -7.01 22.35 -16.69
CA CYS A 318 -5.91 21.38 -16.81
C CYS A 318 -6.24 20.25 -17.80
N ARG A 319 -7.52 20.03 -18.12
CA ARG A 319 -7.92 19.09 -19.19
C ARG A 319 -7.47 19.53 -20.58
N LEU A 320 -7.18 20.82 -20.76
CA LEU A 320 -6.67 21.38 -22.02
C LEU A 320 -5.15 21.18 -22.19
N ASP A 321 -4.43 20.87 -21.09
CA ASP A 321 -2.99 20.59 -21.10
C ASP A 321 -2.74 19.11 -21.46
N LEU A 322 -3.17 18.71 -22.66
CA LEU A 322 -3.12 17.30 -23.11
C LEU A 322 -1.69 16.75 -23.18
N ASP A 323 -0.72 17.61 -23.49
CA ASP A 323 0.71 17.32 -23.55
C ASP A 323 1.32 17.04 -22.17
N GLN A 324 0.67 17.51 -21.11
CA GLN A 324 1.09 17.27 -19.73
C GLN A 324 0.46 16.01 -19.13
N SER A 325 -0.67 15.55 -19.68
CA SER A 325 -1.40 14.40 -19.16
C SER A 325 -0.62 13.10 -19.38
N LEU A 326 -0.60 12.25 -18.35
CA LEU A 326 0.05 10.94 -18.37
C LEU A 326 -0.99 9.83 -18.25
N VAL A 327 -0.65 8.64 -18.74
CA VAL A 327 -1.49 7.45 -18.68
C VAL A 327 -0.74 6.35 -17.96
N LEU A 328 -1.35 5.87 -16.88
CA LEU A 328 -0.95 4.69 -16.13
C LEU A 328 -1.58 3.47 -16.82
N SER A 329 -0.75 2.65 -17.45
CA SER A 329 -1.18 1.48 -18.22
C SER A 329 -0.44 0.24 -17.76
N TYR A 330 -1.15 -0.74 -17.22
CA TYR A 330 -0.63 -2.09 -17.08
C TYR A 330 -0.59 -2.76 -18.45
N ARG A 331 0.59 -3.23 -18.87
CA ARG A 331 0.80 -3.93 -20.15
C ARG A 331 1.58 -5.22 -19.89
N ALA A 332 1.41 -6.21 -20.77
CA ALA A 332 2.31 -7.35 -20.84
C ALA A 332 3.66 -6.86 -21.38
N PHE A 333 4.75 -7.04 -20.62
CA PHE A 333 6.10 -6.74 -21.10
C PHE A 333 6.63 -7.90 -21.94
N VAL A 334 6.96 -7.65 -23.21
CA VAL A 334 7.44 -8.66 -24.17
C VAL A 334 8.78 -8.16 -24.73
N ASN A 335 9.84 -8.95 -24.60
CA ASN A 335 11.13 -8.70 -25.28
C ASN A 335 11.10 -9.13 -26.77
N ASP A 336 9.94 -9.54 -27.30
CA ASP A 336 9.77 -10.04 -28.66
C ASP A 336 8.66 -9.28 -29.42
N VAL A 337 8.89 -9.11 -30.72
CA VAL A 337 8.12 -8.24 -31.64
C VAL A 337 6.75 -8.83 -32.03
N GLN A 338 6.36 -10.00 -31.50
CA GLN A 338 5.07 -10.62 -31.80
C GLN A 338 4.40 -11.19 -30.54
N LEU A 339 3.20 -10.68 -30.24
CA LEU A 339 2.31 -11.22 -29.22
C LEU A 339 1.76 -12.58 -29.67
N SER A 340 2.25 -13.66 -29.07
CA SER A 340 1.58 -14.96 -29.14
C SER A 340 0.38 -14.94 -28.18
N SER A 341 -0.83 -15.11 -28.71
CA SER A 341 -2.07 -15.17 -27.90
C SER A 341 -2.10 -16.35 -26.91
N TRP A 342 -1.25 -17.36 -27.13
CA TRP A 342 -1.11 -18.53 -26.26
C TRP A 342 -0.23 -18.25 -25.03
N ASP A 343 0.82 -17.44 -25.15
CA ASP A 343 1.74 -17.15 -24.04
C ASP A 343 1.13 -16.20 -23.00
N GLY A 344 0.20 -15.36 -23.44
CA GLY A 344 -0.66 -14.57 -22.57
C GLY A 344 -1.64 -15.41 -21.73
N LEU A 345 -2.05 -16.60 -22.22
CA LEU A 345 -2.92 -17.54 -21.49
C LEU A 345 -2.15 -18.36 -20.43
N VAL A 346 -0.83 -18.53 -20.59
CA VAL A 346 0.05 -19.29 -19.68
C VAL A 346 0.93 -18.43 -18.76
N GLY A 347 0.75 -17.10 -18.74
CA GLY A 347 1.27 -16.25 -17.66
C GLY A 347 2.72 -15.81 -17.77
N VAL A 348 3.31 -15.89 -18.96
CA VAL A 348 4.76 -15.82 -19.17
C VAL A 348 5.31 -14.39 -19.17
N TYR A 349 4.47 -13.36 -19.32
CA TYR A 349 4.92 -11.97 -19.37
C TYR A 349 4.79 -11.30 -18.01
N PRO A 350 5.74 -10.46 -17.55
CA PRO A 350 5.51 -9.70 -16.35
C PRO A 350 4.52 -8.56 -16.61
N SER A 351 3.57 -8.35 -15.69
CA SER A 351 2.69 -7.18 -15.67
C SER A 351 3.46 -6.05 -15.03
N ARG A 352 3.69 -4.97 -15.76
CA ARG A 352 4.35 -3.77 -15.21
C ARG A 352 3.47 -2.56 -15.45
N LEU A 353 3.54 -1.63 -14.51
CA LEU A 353 2.87 -0.35 -14.64
C LEU A 353 3.71 0.58 -15.51
N PHE A 354 3.23 0.90 -16.71
CA PHE A 354 3.87 1.87 -17.58
C PHE A 354 3.25 3.25 -17.39
N VAL A 355 4.10 4.27 -17.48
CA VAL A 355 3.69 5.68 -17.49
C VAL A 355 3.98 6.23 -18.88
N LEU A 356 2.92 6.64 -19.58
CA LEU A 356 2.96 7.01 -21.00
C LEU A 356 2.39 8.43 -21.22
N PRO A 357 2.93 9.21 -22.16
CA PRO A 357 2.29 10.44 -22.60
C PRO A 357 0.91 10.16 -23.21
N LEU A 358 -0.11 10.97 -22.86
CA LEU A 358 -1.47 10.79 -23.38
C LEU A 358 -1.53 10.82 -24.92
N GLY A 359 -0.76 11.70 -25.55
CA GLY A 359 -0.72 11.82 -27.02
C GLY A 359 -0.34 10.51 -27.72
N GLN A 360 0.62 9.76 -27.15
CA GLN A 360 1.01 8.46 -27.67
C GLN A 360 -0.12 7.43 -27.57
N VAL A 361 -0.83 7.40 -26.44
CA VAL A 361 -1.96 6.47 -26.23
C VAL A 361 -3.12 6.80 -27.17
N ILE A 362 -3.38 8.09 -27.42
CA ILE A 362 -4.37 8.52 -28.42
C ILE A 362 -3.97 8.01 -29.80
N ASP A 363 -2.73 8.21 -30.22
CA ASP A 363 -2.26 7.80 -31.53
C ASP A 363 -2.30 6.27 -31.70
N GLU A 364 -1.82 5.52 -30.71
CA GLU A 364 -1.84 4.05 -30.67
C GLU A 364 -3.27 3.52 -30.87
N TYR A 365 -4.23 3.97 -30.07
CA TYR A 365 -5.58 3.41 -30.15
C TYR A 365 -6.39 3.96 -31.31
N THR A 366 -6.34 5.27 -31.59
CA THR A 366 -7.24 5.89 -32.58
C THR A 366 -6.73 5.81 -34.01
N LYS A 367 -5.40 5.78 -34.22
CA LYS A 367 -4.80 5.74 -35.57
C LYS A 367 -4.29 4.35 -35.93
N THR A 368 -3.63 3.65 -35.00
CA THR A 368 -3.03 2.33 -35.29
C THR A 368 -4.04 1.21 -35.09
N GLU A 369 -4.71 1.14 -33.94
CA GLU A 369 -5.71 0.09 -33.66
C GLU A 369 -7.12 0.42 -34.14
N LEU A 370 -7.37 1.67 -34.55
CA LEU A 370 -8.67 2.18 -35.03
C LEU A 370 -9.82 1.94 -34.03
N ARG A 371 -9.56 2.19 -32.75
CA ARG A 371 -10.48 2.04 -31.62
C ARG A 371 -10.86 3.40 -31.03
N SER A 372 -12.10 3.49 -30.57
CA SER A 372 -12.57 4.63 -29.78
C SER A 372 -11.88 4.65 -28.41
N LEU A 373 -11.57 5.85 -27.93
CA LEU A 373 -11.02 6.09 -26.59
C LEU A 373 -11.98 6.95 -25.78
N ALA A 374 -12.38 6.47 -24.60
CA ALA A 374 -13.26 7.17 -23.67
C ALA A 374 -12.51 7.53 -22.38
N SER A 375 -12.53 8.80 -21.98
CA SER A 375 -11.94 9.30 -20.74
C SER A 375 -13.06 9.67 -19.77
N VAL A 376 -13.22 8.94 -18.67
CA VAL A 376 -14.32 9.13 -17.71
C VAL A 376 -13.77 9.58 -16.36
N PRO A 377 -14.03 10.82 -15.90
CA PRO A 377 -13.49 11.33 -14.64
C PRO A 377 -14.00 10.54 -13.44
N LEU A 378 -13.09 10.13 -12.56
CA LEU A 378 -13.41 9.48 -11.30
C LEU A 378 -13.59 10.53 -10.20
N LYS A 379 -14.65 10.39 -9.40
CA LYS A 379 -14.91 11.24 -8.24
C LYS A 379 -14.01 10.82 -7.08
N LEU A 380 -12.80 11.33 -7.10
CA LEU A 380 -11.80 11.18 -6.04
C LEU A 380 -11.64 12.52 -5.30
N SER A 381 -11.49 12.44 -3.98
CA SER A 381 -11.03 13.54 -3.15
C SER A 381 -9.57 13.88 -3.44
N ARG A 382 -9.11 15.00 -2.90
CA ARG A 382 -7.75 15.45 -3.14
C ARG A 382 -6.71 14.45 -2.63
N ASP A 383 -6.92 13.96 -1.42
CA ASP A 383 -6.01 13.01 -0.78
C ASP A 383 -6.00 11.67 -1.53
N GLU A 384 -7.15 11.22 -2.02
CA GLU A 384 -7.23 10.01 -2.86
C GLU A 384 -6.45 10.13 -4.17
N VAL A 385 -6.48 11.32 -4.83
CA VAL A 385 -5.67 11.57 -6.03
C VAL A 385 -4.18 11.53 -5.69
N GLU A 386 -3.75 12.20 -4.62
CA GLU A 386 -2.34 12.22 -4.22
C GLU A 386 -1.84 10.83 -3.83
N ASN A 387 -2.59 10.11 -3.01
CA ASN A 387 -2.23 8.77 -2.54
C ASN A 387 -2.22 7.77 -3.70
N LEU A 388 -3.15 7.88 -4.66
CA LEU A 388 -3.14 7.06 -5.87
C LEU A 388 -1.88 7.31 -6.71
N VAL A 389 -1.47 8.56 -6.86
CA VAL A 389 -0.27 8.92 -7.64
C VAL A 389 1.00 8.43 -6.94
N ARG A 390 1.08 8.56 -5.61
CA ARG A 390 2.19 8.02 -4.80
C ARG A 390 2.27 6.50 -4.89
N GLN A 391 1.14 5.81 -4.72
CA GLN A 391 1.04 4.35 -4.85
C GLN A 391 1.43 3.90 -6.26
N ALA A 392 0.99 4.62 -7.31
CA ALA A 392 1.36 4.32 -8.68
C ALA A 392 2.88 4.42 -8.90
N ALA A 393 3.52 5.46 -8.36
CA ALA A 393 4.97 5.59 -8.42
C ALA A 393 5.69 4.47 -7.66
N GLU A 394 5.24 4.12 -6.45
CA GLU A 394 5.78 2.99 -5.69
C GLU A 394 5.68 1.68 -6.47
N MET A 395 4.50 1.38 -7.02
CA MET A 395 4.27 0.18 -7.83
C MET A 395 5.11 0.17 -9.11
N HIS A 396 5.30 1.32 -9.77
CA HIS A 396 6.11 1.43 -10.97
C HIS A 396 7.57 0.99 -10.74
N TRP A 397 8.15 1.30 -9.57
CA TRP A 397 9.54 0.94 -9.25
C TRP A 397 9.69 -0.41 -8.55
N SER A 398 8.67 -0.86 -7.81
CA SER A 398 8.78 -1.98 -6.87
C SER A 398 8.18 -3.29 -7.38
N TYR A 399 7.27 -3.20 -8.37
CA TYR A 399 6.49 -4.35 -8.84
C TYR A 399 7.08 -5.02 -10.07
N ASP A 400 7.31 -6.32 -9.97
CA ASP A 400 7.60 -7.21 -11.10
C ASP A 400 6.78 -8.50 -10.94
N GLY A 401 5.47 -8.43 -11.22
CA GLY A 401 4.56 -9.57 -11.10
C GLY A 401 4.29 -10.27 -12.44
N ASN A 402 3.73 -11.48 -12.43
CA ASN A 402 3.38 -12.24 -13.64
C ASN A 402 1.98 -11.82 -14.20
N TYR A 403 1.90 -11.44 -15.48
CA TYR A 403 0.72 -11.06 -16.27
C TYR A 403 0.02 -12.30 -16.85
N TRP A 404 -1.29 -12.40 -16.64
CA TRP A 404 -2.14 -13.47 -17.17
C TRP A 404 -3.36 -12.86 -17.85
N PHE A 405 -3.66 -13.25 -19.09
CA PHE A 405 -4.78 -12.69 -19.87
C PHE A 405 -6.16 -12.83 -19.21
N LEU A 406 -6.35 -13.84 -18.35
CA LEU A 406 -7.64 -14.20 -17.76
C LEU A 406 -7.77 -13.83 -16.27
N SER A 407 -6.71 -13.37 -15.61
CA SER A 407 -6.71 -13.06 -14.18
C SER A 407 -6.01 -11.74 -13.84
N ASN A 408 -4.71 -11.61 -14.09
CA ASN A 408 -3.93 -10.38 -13.85
C ASN A 408 -3.88 -9.52 -15.13
N ASN A 409 -5.02 -8.97 -15.52
CA ASN A 409 -5.16 -8.11 -16.70
C ASN A 409 -5.23 -6.62 -16.33
N CYS A 410 -5.29 -5.75 -17.34
CA CYS A 410 -5.32 -4.30 -17.17
C CYS A 410 -6.45 -3.78 -16.27
N ALA A 411 -7.64 -4.38 -16.27
CA ALA A 411 -8.77 -3.98 -15.43
C ALA A 411 -8.56 -4.41 -13.98
N VAL A 412 -8.05 -5.62 -13.78
CA VAL A 412 -7.76 -6.17 -12.46
C VAL A 412 -6.65 -5.37 -11.78
N GLU A 413 -5.54 -5.13 -12.47
CA GLU A 413 -4.41 -4.36 -11.91
C GLU A 413 -4.79 -2.89 -11.68
N SER A 414 -5.55 -2.26 -12.59
CA SER A 414 -6.06 -0.90 -12.37
C SER A 414 -6.96 -0.82 -11.14
N LEU A 415 -7.80 -1.83 -10.90
CA LEU A 415 -8.67 -1.86 -9.72
C LEU A 415 -7.88 -2.12 -8.42
N LYS A 416 -6.87 -2.99 -8.44
CA LYS A 416 -5.95 -3.19 -7.30
C LYS A 416 -5.23 -1.89 -6.97
N LEU A 417 -4.74 -1.16 -7.97
CA LEU A 417 -4.11 0.15 -7.79
C LEU A 417 -5.11 1.19 -7.23
N LEU A 418 -6.33 1.25 -7.75
CA LEU A 418 -7.36 2.15 -7.21
C LEU A 418 -7.70 1.83 -5.75
N ARG A 419 -7.83 0.55 -5.37
CA ARG A 419 -8.09 0.14 -3.98
C ARG A 419 -6.94 0.52 -3.04
N SER A 420 -5.73 0.09 -3.38
CA SER A 420 -4.54 0.32 -2.56
C SER A 420 -4.12 1.79 -2.51
N GLY A 421 -4.30 2.53 -3.60
CA GLY A 421 -3.93 3.94 -3.71
C GLY A 421 -4.93 4.91 -3.09
N THR A 422 -6.24 4.63 -3.17
CA THR A 422 -7.27 5.54 -2.62
C THR A 422 -7.70 5.17 -1.20
N ALA A 423 -7.54 3.90 -0.81
CA ALA A 423 -8.09 3.32 0.42
C ALA A 423 -9.61 3.52 0.57
N ASN A 424 -10.35 3.74 -0.53
CA ASN A 424 -11.79 3.99 -0.47
C ASN A 424 -12.58 2.68 -0.30
N PRO A 425 -13.35 2.50 0.79
CA PRO A 425 -14.09 1.27 1.05
C PRO A 425 -15.10 0.91 -0.05
N ARG A 426 -15.62 1.90 -0.80
CA ARG A 426 -16.59 1.70 -1.89
C ARG A 426 -16.01 0.96 -3.11
N LEU A 427 -14.68 0.79 -3.16
CA LEU A 427 -13.97 0.03 -4.19
C LEU A 427 -13.68 -1.42 -3.75
N ASN A 428 -13.76 -1.73 -2.45
CA ASN A 428 -13.30 -3.01 -1.89
C ASN A 428 -14.09 -4.20 -2.41
N ASP A 429 -15.35 -4.01 -2.76
CA ASP A 429 -16.23 -5.07 -3.24
C ASP A 429 -16.45 -5.12 -4.76
N LEU A 430 -15.80 -4.25 -5.51
CA LEU A 430 -15.82 -4.27 -6.97
C LEU A 430 -15.09 -5.51 -7.51
N ASP A 431 -15.77 -6.39 -8.23
CA ASP A 431 -15.17 -7.66 -8.66
C ASP A 431 -15.18 -7.88 -10.18
N SER A 432 -15.27 -6.79 -10.95
CA SER A 432 -15.25 -6.88 -12.41
C SER A 432 -13.84 -7.01 -12.97
N ILE A 433 -13.57 -8.15 -13.62
CA ILE A 433 -12.30 -8.45 -14.29
C ILE A 433 -12.23 -7.92 -15.73
N MET A 434 -13.31 -7.32 -16.24
CA MET A 434 -13.41 -6.82 -17.61
C MET A 434 -13.39 -5.29 -17.62
N PRO A 435 -12.63 -4.63 -18.51
CA PRO A 435 -12.58 -3.17 -18.61
C PRO A 435 -13.96 -2.49 -18.70
N ASN A 436 -14.78 -2.88 -19.68
CA ASN A 436 -16.12 -2.33 -19.85
C ASN A 436 -17.04 -2.62 -18.66
N GLY A 437 -16.91 -3.83 -18.07
CA GLY A 437 -17.67 -4.23 -16.90
C GLY A 437 -17.32 -3.40 -15.68
N LEU A 438 -16.02 -3.15 -15.45
CA LEU A 438 -15.55 -2.32 -14.35
C LEU A 438 -16.07 -0.89 -14.49
N LEU A 439 -16.00 -0.31 -15.69
CA LEU A 439 -16.57 1.01 -15.95
C LEU A 439 -18.09 1.04 -15.70
N ALA A 440 -18.82 0.01 -16.11
CA ALA A 440 -20.26 -0.07 -15.88
C ALA A 440 -20.60 -0.11 -14.38
N VAL A 441 -19.86 -0.88 -13.59
CA VAL A 441 -20.06 -0.94 -12.13
C VAL A 441 -19.68 0.40 -11.47
N LEU A 442 -18.57 1.02 -11.89
CA LEU A 442 -18.19 2.36 -11.43
C LEU A 442 -19.29 3.39 -11.72
N LYS A 443 -19.84 3.39 -12.94
CA LYS A 443 -20.99 4.23 -13.33
C LYS A 443 -22.22 3.97 -12.46
N GLY A 444 -22.59 2.69 -12.28
CA GLY A 444 -23.74 2.28 -11.48
C GLY A 444 -23.65 2.72 -10.00
N ARG A 445 -22.44 2.94 -9.49
CA ARG A 445 -22.19 3.42 -8.12
C ARG A 445 -21.94 4.93 -8.01
N GLY A 446 -22.13 5.68 -9.10
CA GLY A 446 -22.01 7.14 -9.10
C GLY A 446 -20.58 7.64 -8.95
N TRP A 447 -19.58 6.84 -9.33
CA TRP A 447 -18.17 7.26 -9.36
C TRP A 447 -17.88 8.35 -10.40
N PRO A 448 -18.49 8.35 -11.60
CA PRO A 448 -18.26 9.44 -12.52
C PRO A 448 -18.82 10.75 -11.97
N THR A 449 -18.05 11.83 -12.09
CA THR A 449 -18.67 13.16 -11.99
C THR A 449 -19.58 13.37 -13.19
N PRO A 450 -20.82 13.85 -13.02
CA PRO A 450 -21.69 14.13 -14.16
C PRO A 450 -20.98 15.08 -15.12
N ALA A 451 -20.91 14.69 -16.38
CA ALA A 451 -20.49 15.58 -17.44
C ALA A 451 -21.53 16.72 -17.51
N CYS A 452 -21.12 17.93 -17.10
CA CYS A 452 -21.92 19.16 -17.05
C CYS A 452 -23.03 19.24 -15.99
N SER A 453 -22.85 20.14 -15.02
CA SER A 453 -23.97 20.94 -14.50
C SER A 453 -24.33 21.99 -15.54
N THR A 454 -25.61 22.12 -15.88
CA THR A 454 -26.25 22.88 -16.96
C THR A 454 -25.97 24.39 -17.04
N THR A 455 -25.01 24.95 -16.31
CA THR A 455 -24.86 26.41 -16.18
C THR A 455 -23.69 27.04 -16.96
N ARG A 456 -22.75 26.28 -17.54
CA ARG A 456 -21.64 26.87 -18.35
C ARG A 456 -21.22 26.01 -19.55
N ALA A 457 -22.05 26.05 -20.60
CA ALA A 457 -21.89 25.28 -21.85
C ALA A 457 -20.71 25.67 -22.78
N ARG A 458 -19.69 26.41 -22.31
CA ARG A 458 -18.55 26.84 -23.18
C ARG A 458 -17.24 26.06 -23.00
N HIS A 459 -17.18 25.11 -22.06
CA HIS A 459 -15.93 24.39 -21.73
C HIS A 459 -15.96 22.89 -22.10
N CYS A 460 -16.98 22.44 -22.84
CA CYS A 460 -17.07 21.07 -23.33
C CYS A 460 -16.43 20.96 -24.72
N ALA A 461 -15.11 20.81 -24.77
CA ALA A 461 -14.46 20.24 -25.94
C ALA A 461 -14.01 18.81 -25.56
N TRP A 462 -14.49 17.84 -26.34
CA TRP A 462 -14.12 16.41 -26.31
C TRP A 462 -14.83 15.52 -25.28
N ALA A 463 -16.15 15.40 -25.45
CA ALA A 463 -16.82 14.12 -25.25
C ALA A 463 -17.31 13.64 -26.62
N THR A 464 -16.96 12.40 -26.98
CA THR A 464 -17.34 11.65 -28.20
C THR A 464 -16.90 12.24 -29.55
N ALA A 465 -15.78 11.75 -30.09
CA ALA A 465 -15.54 11.75 -31.53
C ALA A 465 -16.14 10.47 -32.12
N SER A 466 -17.46 10.46 -32.30
CA SER A 466 -18.18 9.48 -33.10
C SER A 466 -18.95 10.23 -34.18
N THR A 467 -18.31 10.42 -35.34
CA THR A 467 -18.99 10.91 -36.54
C THR A 467 -19.48 9.70 -37.32
N PRO A 468 -20.80 9.46 -37.49
CA PRO A 468 -21.28 8.46 -38.43
C PRO A 468 -21.12 9.00 -39.85
N ILE A 469 -20.57 8.18 -40.74
CA ILE A 469 -20.62 8.41 -42.19
C ILE A 469 -22.09 8.33 -42.60
N VAL A 470 -22.73 9.49 -42.79
CA VAL A 470 -24.03 9.57 -43.46
C VAL A 470 -23.75 9.72 -44.95
N SER A 471 -24.05 8.64 -45.68
CA SER A 471 -24.25 8.62 -47.12
C SER A 471 -25.24 9.71 -47.52
N ALA A 472 -24.75 10.79 -48.13
CA ALA A 472 -25.57 11.76 -48.84
C ALA A 472 -25.36 11.56 -50.35
N THR A 473 -26.25 10.80 -50.95
CA THR A 473 -26.54 10.81 -52.39
C THR A 473 -26.84 12.25 -52.82
N ARG A 474 -25.94 12.86 -53.60
CA ARG A 474 -26.20 14.13 -54.30
C ARG A 474 -26.99 13.84 -55.58
N PRO A 475 -28.04 14.61 -55.92
CA PRO A 475 -28.63 14.57 -57.24
C PRO A 475 -27.76 15.33 -58.25
N CYS A 476 -27.62 14.75 -59.43
CA CYS A 476 -27.08 15.38 -60.64
C CYS A 476 -27.87 16.65 -61.02
N SER A 477 -27.15 17.70 -61.42
CA SER A 477 -27.62 18.67 -62.42
C SER A 477 -26.48 19.57 -62.91
N ARG A 478 -26.15 19.41 -64.21
CA ARG A 478 -25.72 20.41 -65.23
C ARG A 478 -24.58 21.37 -64.82
N TYR A 479 -23.40 21.32 -65.41
CA TYR A 479 -23.07 21.38 -66.85
C TYR A 479 -21.85 20.53 -67.18
#